data_AF-A0A1C6H5R1-F1
#
_entry.id   AF-A0A1C6H5R1-F1
#
_cell.length_a   1.000
_cell.length_b   1.000
_cell.length_c   1.000
_cell.angle_alpha   90.00
_cell.angle_beta   90.00
_cell.angle_gamma   90.00
#
_symmetry.space_group_name_H-M   'P 1'
#
loop_
_entity.id
_entity.type
_entity.pdbx_description
1 polymer ?
#
loop_
_entity_poly.entity_id
_entity_poly.type
_entity_poly.pdbx_seq_one_letter_code
_entity_poly.pdbx_strand_id
1 'polypeptide(L)'
;MNREQWLRTKDLVLAGAAAAGSAAVNALGGWDRALQTLLFCMALDYLTGLVVAGVFRRSDKSGDGALDSRAGFRGLCKKGAELALVLVAVRLDLLVEETYARTAVLLFLIGNEGLSVLENLGLMGAPYPAFLKNALSVLREQGDRGKA
;
A
#
# COMPACT_ATOMS: atom_id res chain seq x y z
N MET A 1 -9.95 -27.62 24.36
CA MET A 1 -9.19 -26.39 24.70
C MET A 1 -10.03 -25.57 25.67
N ASN A 2 -9.53 -25.31 26.87
CA ASN A 2 -10.26 -24.56 27.91
C ASN A 2 -10.07 -23.03 27.74
N ARG A 3 -10.90 -22.23 28.43
CA ARG A 3 -10.92 -20.76 28.28
C ARG A 3 -9.55 -20.13 28.55
N GLU A 4 -8.80 -20.64 29.54
CA GLU A 4 -7.46 -20.15 29.88
C GLU A 4 -6.42 -20.48 28.82
N GLN A 5 -6.44 -21.69 28.25
CA GLN A 5 -5.57 -22.05 27.13
C GLN A 5 -5.86 -21.17 25.91
N TRP A 6 -7.13 -20.93 25.60
CA TRP A 6 -7.53 -20.05 24.50
C TRP A 6 -7.03 -18.61 24.67
N LEU A 7 -7.16 -18.04 25.89
CA LEU A 7 -6.66 -16.70 26.19
C LEU A 7 -5.13 -16.64 26.04
N ARG A 8 -4.39 -17.59 26.62
CA ARG A 8 -2.94 -17.66 26.47
C ARG A 8 -2.49 -17.78 25.02
N THR A 9 -3.15 -18.61 24.20
CA THR A 9 -2.81 -18.74 22.79
C THR A 9 -3.07 -17.43 22.04
N LYS A 10 -4.16 -16.72 22.32
CA LYS A 10 -4.44 -15.40 21.74
C LYS A 10 -3.37 -14.38 22.14
N ASP A 11 -3.03 -14.31 23.42
CA ASP A 11 -2.06 -13.34 23.93
C ASP A 11 -0.68 -13.59 23.32
N LEU A 12 -0.26 -14.85 23.19
CA LEU A 12 0.99 -15.23 22.53
C LEU A 12 1.02 -14.83 21.05
N VAL A 13 -0.08 -15.07 20.32
CA VAL A 13 -0.17 -14.69 18.90
C VAL A 13 -0.13 -13.17 18.73
N LEU A 14 -0.89 -12.42 19.55
CA LEU A 14 -0.91 -10.96 19.50
C LEU A 14 0.44 -10.36 19.90
N ALA A 15 1.08 -10.89 20.95
CA ALA A 15 2.41 -10.45 21.38
C ALA A 15 3.46 -10.72 20.29
N GLY A 16 3.44 -11.90 19.67
CA GLY A 16 4.32 -12.22 18.55
C GLY A 16 4.12 -11.29 17.35
N ALA A 17 2.87 -11.02 16.98
CA ALA A 17 2.55 -10.08 15.90
C ALA A 17 2.99 -8.64 16.22
N ALA A 18 2.77 -8.18 17.45
CA ALA A 18 3.20 -6.87 17.91
C ALA A 18 4.73 -6.74 17.91
N ALA A 19 5.45 -7.76 18.36
CA ALA A 19 6.91 -7.79 18.34
C ALA A 19 7.45 -7.74 16.91
N ALA A 20 6.91 -8.56 16.00
CA ALA A 20 7.32 -8.56 14.60
C ALA A 20 7.01 -7.22 13.91
N GLY A 21 5.82 -6.66 14.13
CA GLY A 21 5.43 -5.36 13.59
C GLY A 21 6.31 -4.22 14.10
N SER A 22 6.60 -4.22 15.40
CA SER A 22 7.52 -3.25 16.01
C SER A 22 8.93 -3.36 15.42
N ALA A 23 9.47 -4.58 15.26
CA ALA A 23 10.77 -4.79 14.64
C ALA A 23 10.80 -4.29 13.18
N ALA A 24 9.75 -4.58 12.41
CA ALA A 24 9.64 -4.12 11.02
C ALA A 24 9.58 -2.59 10.92
N VAL A 25 8.77 -1.93 11.76
CA VAL A 25 8.68 -0.46 11.83
C VAL A 25 10.02 0.17 12.19
N ASN A 26 10.75 -0.41 13.14
CA ASN A 26 12.09 0.06 13.48
C ASN A 26 13.07 -0.10 12.31
N ALA A 27 13.02 -1.23 11.58
CA ALA A 27 13.84 -1.43 10.38
C ALA A 27 13.54 -0.41 9.28
N LEU A 28 12.29 0.06 9.18
CA LEU A 28 11.86 1.10 8.24
C LEU A 28 12.21 2.53 8.68
N GLY A 29 13.08 2.69 9.70
CA GLY A 29 13.55 3.98 10.19
C GLY A 29 12.64 4.64 11.23
N GLY A 30 11.75 3.86 11.86
CA GLY A 30 10.94 4.30 13.00
C GLY A 30 9.51 4.71 12.66
N TRP A 31 8.71 5.01 13.71
CA TRP A 31 7.27 5.28 13.61
C TRP A 31 6.93 6.77 13.52
N ASP A 32 7.35 7.42 12.43
CA ASP A 32 7.03 8.83 12.20
C ASP A 32 5.76 9.06 11.36
N ARG A 33 5.42 10.34 11.16
CA ARG A 33 4.24 10.75 10.40
C ARG A 33 4.30 10.32 8.93
N ALA A 34 5.47 10.34 8.30
CA ALA A 34 5.60 10.00 6.89
C ALA A 34 5.34 8.50 6.67
N LEU A 35 5.93 7.63 7.51
CA LEU A 35 5.64 6.20 7.46
C LEU A 35 4.17 5.90 7.79
N GLN A 36 3.60 6.57 8.80
CA GLN A 36 2.18 6.44 9.14
C GLN A 36 1.26 6.81 7.96
N THR A 37 1.54 7.93 7.29
CA THR A 37 0.80 8.35 6.09
C THR A 37 0.92 7.33 4.97
N LEU A 38 2.13 6.80 4.70
CA LEU A 38 2.31 5.78 3.67
C LEU A 38 1.47 4.53 3.97
N LEU A 39 1.55 3.99 5.19
CA LEU A 39 0.79 2.80 5.57
C LEU A 39 -0.73 3.04 5.51
N PHE A 40 -1.17 4.24 5.88
CA PHE A 40 -2.57 4.63 5.74
C PHE A 40 -3.01 4.66 4.27
N CYS A 41 -2.22 5.26 3.38
CA CYS A 41 -2.50 5.27 1.94
C CYS A 41 -2.51 3.85 1.35
N MET A 42 -1.55 2.99 1.72
CA MET A 42 -1.51 1.58 1.33
C MET A 42 -2.76 0.81 1.79
N ALA A 43 -3.20 1.04 3.04
CA ALA A 43 -4.40 0.41 3.57
C ALA A 43 -5.66 0.87 2.83
N LEU A 44 -5.80 2.18 2.58
CA LEU A 44 -6.91 2.72 1.79
C LEU A 44 -6.91 2.18 0.35
N ASP A 45 -5.75 2.13 -0.30
CA ASP A 45 -5.64 1.61 -1.67
C ASP A 45 -6.06 0.14 -1.72
N TYR A 46 -5.56 -0.68 -0.79
CA TYR A 46 -5.91 -2.10 -0.74
C TYR A 46 -7.41 -2.33 -0.47
N LEU A 47 -7.98 -1.60 0.50
CA LEU A 47 -9.40 -1.69 0.83
C LEU A 47 -10.29 -1.22 -0.33
N THR A 48 -9.97 -0.06 -0.93
CA THR A 48 -10.73 0.46 -2.07
C THR A 48 -10.60 -0.46 -3.28
N GLY A 49 -9.41 -0.99 -3.56
CA GLY A 49 -9.18 -1.95 -4.63
C GLY A 49 -9.97 -3.25 -4.44
N LEU A 50 -10.06 -3.76 -3.20
CA LEU A 50 -10.88 -4.93 -2.88
C LEU A 50 -12.38 -4.66 -3.11
N VAL A 51 -12.86 -3.48 -2.72
CA VAL A 51 -14.26 -3.06 -2.96
C VAL A 51 -14.54 -2.92 -4.46
N VAL A 52 -13.65 -2.30 -5.24
CA VAL A 52 -13.81 -2.20 -6.69
C VAL A 52 -13.88 -3.59 -7.34
N ALA A 53 -12.96 -4.49 -6.96
CA ALA A 53 -12.91 -5.84 -7.52
C ALA A 53 -14.14 -6.68 -7.12
N GLY A 54 -14.59 -6.60 -5.87
CA GLY A 54 -15.69 -7.43 -5.35
C GLY A 54 -17.08 -6.91 -5.65
N VAL A 55 -17.31 -5.61 -5.52
CA VAL A 55 -18.64 -4.99 -5.63
C VAL A 55 -18.92 -4.51 -7.04
N PHE A 56 -17.95 -3.83 -7.66
CA PHE A 56 -18.17 -3.20 -8.96
C PHE A 56 -17.85 -4.13 -10.14
N ARG A 57 -17.15 -5.26 -9.90
CA ARG A 57 -16.68 -6.24 -10.93
C ARG A 57 -15.97 -5.59 -12.14
N ARG A 58 -15.52 -4.34 -11.98
CA ARG A 58 -14.83 -3.53 -13.00
C ARG A 58 -13.36 -3.38 -12.64
N SER A 59 -12.72 -4.50 -12.32
CA SER A 59 -11.27 -4.51 -12.17
C SER A 59 -10.65 -4.67 -13.56
N ASP A 60 -10.04 -3.60 -14.08
CA ASP A 60 -9.17 -3.64 -15.27
C ASP A 60 -7.96 -4.60 -15.10
N LYS A 61 -7.80 -5.25 -13.92
CA LYS A 61 -6.67 -6.13 -13.57
C LYS A 61 -7.00 -7.63 -13.53
N SER A 62 -8.24 -8.06 -13.80
CA SER A 62 -8.58 -9.48 -13.90
C SER A 62 -9.59 -9.74 -15.02
N GLY A 63 -9.25 -10.63 -15.95
CA GLY A 63 -10.11 -10.99 -17.09
C GLY A 63 -11.47 -11.60 -16.73
N ASP A 64 -11.77 -11.85 -15.45
CA ASP A 64 -12.99 -12.55 -15.01
C ASP A 64 -13.79 -11.84 -13.91
N GLY A 65 -13.44 -10.61 -13.50
CA GLY A 65 -14.31 -9.77 -12.63
C GLY A 65 -14.69 -10.35 -11.26
N ALA A 66 -14.12 -11.49 -10.86
CA ALA A 66 -14.32 -12.14 -9.57
C ALA A 66 -13.09 -11.93 -8.67
N LEU A 67 -13.33 -11.93 -7.35
CA LEU A 67 -12.31 -11.88 -6.30
C LEU A 67 -11.39 -13.11 -6.38
N ASP A 68 -10.39 -13.07 -7.27
CA ASP A 68 -9.30 -14.04 -7.24
C ASP A 68 -8.32 -13.65 -6.13
N SER A 69 -8.19 -14.52 -5.13
CA SER A 69 -7.17 -14.44 -4.08
C SER A 69 -5.76 -14.13 -4.61
N ARG A 70 -5.43 -14.58 -5.83
CA ARG A 70 -4.15 -14.30 -6.50
C ARG A 70 -3.97 -12.83 -6.84
N ALA A 71 -5.05 -12.12 -7.20
CA ALA A 71 -5.00 -10.69 -7.48
C ALA A 71 -4.75 -9.88 -6.21
N GLY A 72 -5.42 -10.24 -5.10
CA GLY A 72 -5.18 -9.64 -3.79
C GLY A 72 -3.76 -9.87 -3.29
N PHE A 73 -3.25 -11.10 -3.42
CA PHE A 73 -1.87 -11.44 -3.06
C PHE A 73 -0.84 -10.66 -3.89
N ARG A 74 -1.05 -10.54 -5.21
CA ARG A 74 -0.19 -9.73 -6.08
C ARG A 74 -0.16 -8.26 -5.65
N GLY A 75 -1.32 -7.71 -5.27
CA GLY A 75 -1.42 -6.37 -4.70
C GLY A 75 -0.57 -6.22 -3.44
N LEU A 76 -0.69 -7.17 -2.50
CA LEU A 76 0.08 -7.15 -1.26
C LEU A 76 1.59 -7.31 -1.49
N CYS A 77 2.01 -8.17 -2.42
CA CYS A 77 3.42 -8.31 -2.81
C CYS A 77 3.99 -6.99 -3.35
N LYS A 78 3.22 -6.23 -4.12
CA LYS A 78 3.63 -4.90 -4.61
C LYS A 78 3.90 -3.95 -3.44
N LYS A 79 3.00 -3.89 -2.44
CA LYS A 79 3.21 -3.07 -1.23
C LYS A 79 4.43 -3.52 -0.43
N GLY A 80 4.67 -4.84 -0.38
CA GLY A 80 5.89 -5.40 0.21
C GLY A 80 7.16 -4.91 -0.48
N ALA A 81 7.16 -4.82 -1.81
CA ALA A 81 8.29 -4.26 -2.58
C ALA A 81 8.48 -2.76 -2.32
N GLU A 82 7.39 -2.00 -2.16
CA GLU A 82 7.45 -0.57 -1.80
C GLU A 82 8.07 -0.38 -0.41
N LEU A 83 7.71 -1.20 0.58
CA LEU A 83 8.33 -1.17 1.91
C LEU A 83 9.81 -1.63 1.86
N ALA A 84 10.15 -2.58 0.99
CA ALA A 84 11.55 -2.95 0.77
C ALA A 84 12.36 -1.78 0.17
N LEU A 85 11.77 -0.98 -0.71
CA LEU A 85 12.40 0.24 -1.22
C LEU A 85 12.62 1.27 -0.11
N VAL A 86 11.66 1.44 0.80
CA VAL A 86 11.85 2.29 2.02
C VAL A 86 13.01 1.77 2.86
N LEU A 87 13.14 0.45 3.04
CA LEU A 87 14.27 -0.15 3.76
C LEU A 87 15.60 0.19 3.09
N VAL A 88 15.69 0.09 1.76
CA VAL A 88 16.91 0.50 1.03
C VAL A 88 17.20 1.98 1.27
N ALA A 89 16.19 2.84 1.23
CA ALA A 89 16.34 4.28 1.49
C ALA A 89 16.84 4.58 2.91
N VAL A 90 16.34 3.86 3.93
CA VAL A 90 16.86 3.92 5.30
C VAL A 90 18.34 3.56 5.34
N ARG A 91 18.78 2.54 4.59
CA ARG A 91 20.19 2.17 4.55
C ARG A 91 21.04 3.26 3.89
N LEU A 92 20.56 3.89 2.82
CA LEU A 92 21.25 5.01 2.18
C LEU A 92 21.39 6.20 3.12
N ASP A 93 20.34 6.53 3.87
CA ASP A 93 20.38 7.58 4.89
C ASP A 93 21.43 7.31 5.98
N LEU A 94 21.54 6.06 6.43
CA LEU A 94 22.60 5.66 7.37
C LEU A 94 24.01 5.76 6.78
N LEU A 95 24.16 5.60 5.47
CA LEU A 95 25.46 5.73 4.78
C LEU A 95 25.88 7.20 4.61
N VAL A 96 24.91 8.10 4.42
CA VAL A 96 25.14 9.53 4.19
C VAL A 96 25.07 10.34 5.50
N GLU A 97 24.72 9.68 6.61
CA GLU A 97 24.48 10.28 7.94
C GLU A 97 23.40 11.37 7.94
N GLU A 98 22.44 11.26 7.03
CA GLU A 98 21.37 12.24 6.79
C GLU A 98 20.05 11.53 6.52
N THR A 99 18.93 12.26 6.43
CA THR A 99 17.57 11.66 6.29
C THR A 99 16.86 11.96 4.97
N TYR A 100 17.61 12.37 3.94
CA TYR A 100 17.03 12.84 2.68
C TYR A 100 16.40 11.72 1.83
N ALA A 101 17.04 10.56 1.74
CA ALA A 101 16.61 9.49 0.84
C ALA A 101 15.32 8.83 1.32
N ARG A 102 15.22 8.49 2.62
CA ARG A 102 14.00 7.89 3.17
C ARG A 102 12.82 8.82 3.05
N THR A 103 12.99 10.10 3.38
CA THR A 103 11.90 11.08 3.26
C THR A 103 11.45 11.24 1.81
N ALA A 104 12.38 11.33 0.85
CA ALA A 104 12.04 11.42 -0.56
C ALA A 104 11.28 10.18 -1.06
N VAL A 105 11.73 8.98 -0.70
CA VAL A 105 11.07 7.72 -1.07
C VAL A 105 9.69 7.60 -0.43
N LEU A 106 9.54 7.95 0.85
CA LEU A 106 8.24 7.95 1.52
C LEU A 106 7.25 8.90 0.84
N LEU A 107 7.66 10.13 0.54
CA LEU A 107 6.81 11.11 -0.15
C LEU A 107 6.42 10.64 -1.56
N PHE A 108 7.39 10.07 -2.30
CA PHE A 108 7.12 9.49 -3.62
C PHE A 108 6.09 8.37 -3.55
N LEU A 109 6.26 7.43 -2.61
CA LEU A 109 5.34 6.31 -2.44
C LEU A 109 3.96 6.77 -1.95
N ILE A 110 3.88 7.75 -1.05
CA ILE A 110 2.59 8.36 -0.63
C ILE A 110 1.86 8.93 -1.84
N GLY A 111 2.57 9.65 -2.73
CA GLY A 111 1.98 10.16 -3.97
C GLY A 111 1.48 9.05 -4.89
N ASN A 112 2.28 8.00 -5.08
CA ASN A 112 1.92 6.84 -5.89
C ASN A 112 0.68 6.10 -5.35
N GLU A 113 0.62 5.91 -4.03
CA GLU A 113 -0.53 5.30 -3.34
C GLU A 113 -1.77 6.19 -3.42
N GLY A 114 -1.60 7.51 -3.25
CA GLY A 114 -2.68 8.48 -3.42
C GLY A 114 -3.29 8.45 -4.82
N LEU A 115 -2.47 8.33 -5.87
CA LEU A 115 -2.96 8.17 -7.24
C LEU A 115 -3.75 6.87 -7.42
N SER A 116 -3.29 5.76 -6.83
CA SER A 116 -3.98 4.47 -6.87
C SER A 116 -5.34 4.52 -6.16
N VAL A 117 -5.42 5.20 -5.00
CA VAL A 117 -6.71 5.45 -4.31
C VAL A 117 -7.65 6.28 -5.19
N LEU A 118 -7.16 7.35 -5.81
CA LEU A 118 -7.97 8.19 -6.70
C LEU A 118 -8.50 7.40 -7.90
N GLU A 119 -7.70 6.50 -8.46
CA GLU A 119 -8.11 5.57 -9.53
C GLU A 119 -9.26 4.67 -9.05
N ASN A 120 -9.10 3.99 -7.91
CA ASN A 120 -10.13 3.10 -7.37
C ASN A 120 -11.44 3.85 -7.10
N LEU A 121 -11.37 5.06 -6.51
CA LEU A 121 -12.54 5.91 -6.30
C LEU A 121 -13.21 6.33 -7.61
N GLY A 122 -12.43 6.58 -8.67
CA GLY A 122 -12.96 6.83 -10.01
C GLY A 122 -13.74 5.65 -10.57
N LEU A 123 -13.24 4.43 -10.37
CA LEU A 123 -13.93 3.19 -10.75
C LEU A 123 -15.22 2.95 -9.94
N MET A 124 -15.29 3.44 -8.70
CA MET A 124 -16.51 3.45 -7.88
C MET A 124 -17.53 4.51 -8.31
N GLY A 125 -17.21 5.37 -9.29
CA GLY A 125 -18.11 6.42 -9.78
C GLY A 125 -18.04 7.74 -8.99
N ALA A 126 -16.95 8.00 -8.26
CA ALA A 126 -16.77 9.27 -7.58
C ALA A 126 -16.90 10.46 -8.57
N PRO A 127 -17.69 11.50 -8.22
CA PRO A 127 -17.91 12.63 -9.10
C PRO A 127 -16.67 13.54 -9.12
N TYR A 128 -15.73 13.24 -10.00
CA TYR A 128 -14.60 14.13 -10.24
C TYR A 128 -14.93 15.24 -11.25
N PRO A 129 -14.42 16.46 -11.04
CA PRO A 129 -14.39 17.48 -12.08
C PRO A 129 -13.57 16.99 -13.28
N ALA A 130 -13.94 17.42 -14.49
CA ALA A 130 -13.38 16.91 -15.74
C ALA A 130 -11.85 17.03 -15.82
N PHE A 131 -11.26 18.10 -15.26
CA PHE A 131 -9.81 18.29 -15.26
C PHE A 131 -9.06 17.19 -14.48
N LEU A 132 -9.61 16.71 -13.35
CA LEU A 132 -8.99 15.63 -12.58
C LEU A 132 -9.06 14.30 -13.33
N LYS A 133 -10.20 14.02 -13.99
CA LYS A 133 -10.35 12.81 -14.82
C LYS A 133 -9.32 12.79 -15.96
N ASN A 134 -9.16 13.93 -16.65
CA ASN A 134 -8.23 14.07 -17.76
C ASN A 134 -6.76 13.99 -17.31
N ALA A 135 -6.43 14.59 -16.16
CA ALA A 135 -5.08 14.47 -15.60
C ALA A 135 -4.74 13.02 -15.26
N LEU A 136 -5.67 12.30 -14.62
CA LEU A 136 -5.48 10.89 -14.27
C LEU A 136 -5.36 10.00 -15.52
N SER A 137 -6.15 10.26 -16.57
CA SER A 137 -6.08 9.49 -17.82
C SER A 137 -4.76 9.69 -18.56
N VAL A 138 -4.24 10.93 -18.61
CA VAL A 138 -2.93 11.22 -19.23
C VAL A 138 -1.81 10.53 -18.45
N LEU A 139 -1.85 10.55 -17.12
CA LEU A 139 -0.88 9.84 -16.29
C LEU A 139 -0.89 8.32 -16.57
N ARG A 140 -2.08 7.74 -16.78
CA ARG A 140 -2.22 6.32 -17.16
C ARG A 140 -1.60 6.03 -18.53
N GLU A 141 -1.90 6.84 -19.54
CA GLU A 141 -1.34 6.69 -20.88
C GLU A 141 0.19 6.84 -20.95
N GLN A 142 0.76 7.72 -20.12
CA GLN A 142 2.22 7.88 -20.03
C GLN A 142 2.86 6.70 -19.30
N GLY A 143 2.25 6.22 -18.22
CA GLY A 143 2.71 5.05 -17.48
C GLY A 143 2.70 3.76 -18.30
N ASP A 144 1.76 3.59 -19.22
CA ASP A 144 1.71 2.44 -20.12
C ASP A 144 2.69 2.55 -21.30
N ARG A 145 2.94 3.76 -21.82
CA ARG A 145 3.97 3.99 -22.86
C ARG A 145 5.40 3.73 -22.36
N GLY A 146 5.64 3.85 -21.06
CA GLY A 146 6.94 3.52 -20.44
C GLY A 146 7.18 2.02 -20.23
N LYS A 147 6.23 1.14 -20.56
CA LYS A 147 6.37 -0.33 -20.49
C LYS A 147 6.78 -0.98 -21.82
N ALA A 148 7.24 -0.18 -22.79
CA ALA A 148 7.71 -0.63 -24.09
C ALA A 148 9.16 -1.12 -24.07
#